data_AF-A0A147KL54-F1
#
_entry.id   AF-A0A147KL54-F1
#
_cell.length_a   1.000
_cell.length_b   1.000
_cell.length_c   1.000
_cell.angle_alpha   90.00
_cell.angle_beta   90.00
_cell.angle_gamma   90.00
#
_symmetry.space_group_name_H-M   'P 1'
#
loop_
_entity.id
_entity.type
_entity.pdbx_description
1 polymer ?
#
loop_
_entity_poly.entity_id
_entity_poly.type
_entity_poly.pdbx_seq_one_letter_code
_entity_poly.pdbx_strand_id
1 'polypeptide(L)'
;MVADFATKELALAYFSPQDPVVLLGGLLKLTLVFNPGAAFSIGTGMTWVFSLIMVGVIGYILWTAPRLRSVGWAVALGLILSGAAGNFIDRVWRPATREIPSALVGPDAPGTWAERLFQPPSPLHGHVVDWIQLPYWPVFNIADSAIVCGGVLAVLLAFRGVNIDGTRETKADRTENTERGGGA
;
A
#
# COMPACT_ATOMS: atom_id res chain seq x y z
N MET A 1 0.12 0.34 -10.57
CA MET A 1 -0.15 -1.13 -10.56
C MET A 1 0.67 -1.89 -11.60
N VAL A 2 0.44 -1.74 -12.92
CA VAL A 2 1.21 -2.51 -13.94
C VAL A 2 2.72 -2.32 -13.81
N ALA A 3 3.17 -1.07 -13.65
CA ALA A 3 4.58 -0.77 -13.43
C ALA A 3 5.12 -1.45 -12.16
N ASP A 4 4.37 -1.42 -11.06
CA ASP A 4 4.75 -2.08 -9.81
C ASP A 4 4.92 -3.59 -10.02
N PHE A 5 3.91 -4.26 -10.59
CA PHE A 5 3.96 -5.68 -10.90
C PHE A 5 5.16 -6.04 -11.80
N ALA A 6 5.33 -5.34 -12.92
CA ALA A 6 6.44 -5.60 -13.85
C ALA A 6 7.81 -5.40 -13.17
N THR A 7 7.98 -4.33 -12.39
CA THR A 7 9.26 -4.09 -11.70
C THR A 7 9.54 -5.12 -10.61
N LYS A 8 8.53 -5.65 -9.93
CA LYS A 8 8.69 -6.73 -8.95
C LYS A 8 9.07 -8.05 -9.61
N GLU A 9 8.47 -8.39 -10.75
CA GLU A 9 8.87 -9.57 -11.53
C GLU A 9 10.32 -9.46 -12.02
N LEU A 10 10.73 -8.29 -12.49
CA LEU A 10 12.14 -8.03 -12.83
C LEU A 10 13.05 -8.13 -11.60
N ALA A 11 12.65 -7.58 -10.45
CA ALA A 11 13.42 -7.67 -9.23
C ALA A 11 13.62 -9.12 -8.77
N LEU A 12 12.57 -9.95 -8.85
CA LEU A 12 12.63 -11.38 -8.55
C LEU A 12 13.55 -12.16 -9.51
N ALA A 13 13.64 -11.73 -10.76
CA ALA A 13 14.46 -12.38 -11.78
C ALA A 13 15.95 -12.00 -11.69
N TYR A 14 16.26 -10.77 -11.26
CA TYR A 14 17.60 -10.20 -11.41
C TYR A 14 18.30 -9.81 -10.10
N PHE A 15 17.59 -9.66 -8.99
CA PHE A 15 18.20 -9.20 -7.72
C PHE A 15 18.28 -10.31 -6.69
N SER A 16 19.31 -10.22 -5.85
CA SER A 16 19.57 -11.15 -4.75
C SER A 16 19.82 -10.35 -3.46
N PRO A 17 19.38 -10.84 -2.29
CA PRO A 17 19.72 -10.21 -1.02
C PRO A 17 21.23 -10.22 -0.73
N GLN A 18 21.97 -11.22 -1.24
CA GLN A 18 23.39 -11.41 -0.95
C GLN A 18 24.32 -10.62 -1.89
N ASP A 19 23.85 -10.28 -3.08
CA ASP A 19 24.63 -9.57 -4.11
C ASP A 19 23.83 -8.38 -4.66
N PRO A 20 23.74 -7.27 -3.88
CA PRO A 20 22.94 -6.12 -4.27
C PRO A 20 23.63 -5.30 -5.36
N VAL A 21 22.87 -4.83 -6.35
CA VAL A 21 23.39 -3.94 -7.39
C VAL A 21 23.56 -2.55 -6.80
N VAL A 22 24.82 -2.10 -6.67
CA VAL A 22 25.17 -0.79 -6.12
C VAL A 22 25.30 0.22 -7.24
N LEU A 23 24.50 1.28 -7.17
CA LEU A 23 24.45 2.37 -8.12
C LEU A 23 24.82 3.70 -7.43
N LEU A 24 25.23 4.69 -8.23
CA LEU A 24 25.44 6.07 -7.77
C LEU A 24 26.37 6.18 -6.54
N GLY A 25 27.47 5.43 -6.53
CA GLY A 25 28.44 5.45 -5.43
C GLY A 25 27.88 4.96 -4.08
N GLY A 26 26.77 4.22 -4.08
CA GLY A 26 26.12 3.72 -2.86
C GLY A 26 24.84 4.45 -2.46
N LEU A 27 24.45 5.51 -3.19
CA LEU A 27 23.19 6.23 -2.96
C LEU A 27 21.94 5.43 -3.34
N LEU A 28 22.08 4.45 -4.22
CA LEU A 28 20.99 3.58 -4.62
C LEU A 28 21.49 2.14 -4.64
N LYS A 29 20.80 1.24 -3.94
CA LYS A 29 21.05 -0.19 -4.00
C LYS A 29 19.78 -0.89 -4.47
N LEU A 30 19.92 -1.80 -5.41
CA LEU A 30 18.83 -2.70 -5.83
C LEU A 30 19.09 -4.06 -5.20
N THR A 31 18.24 -4.44 -4.24
CA THR A 31 18.41 -5.63 -3.41
C THR A 31 17.07 -6.26 -3.12
N LEU A 32 16.95 -7.58 -3.20
CA LEU A 32 15.66 -8.23 -3.02
C LEU A 32 15.33 -8.38 -1.52
N VAL A 33 14.19 -7.83 -1.10
CA VAL A 33 13.66 -7.98 0.26
C VAL A 33 12.21 -8.47 0.21
N PHE A 34 11.94 -9.56 0.93
CA PHE A 34 10.60 -10.07 1.14
C PHE A 34 10.08 -9.51 2.46
N ASN A 35 9.18 -8.53 2.38
CA ASN A 35 8.70 -7.81 3.56
C ASN A 35 7.36 -8.36 4.06
N PRO A 36 7.33 -9.16 5.15
CA PRO A 36 6.08 -9.62 5.73
C PRO A 36 5.34 -8.51 6.48
N GLY A 37 6.04 -7.46 6.94
CA GLY A 37 5.50 -6.40 7.77
C GLY A 37 5.12 -5.13 6.99
N ALA A 38 5.17 -3.99 7.69
CA ALA A 38 5.12 -2.66 7.10
C ALA A 38 6.54 -2.07 6.93
N ALA A 39 6.68 -0.76 6.77
CA ALA A 39 7.98 -0.09 6.79
C ALA A 39 8.76 -0.43 8.08
N PHE A 40 10.08 -0.56 7.99
CA PHE A 40 10.99 -0.94 9.08
C PHE A 40 10.75 -2.31 9.73
N SER A 41 10.08 -3.24 9.03
CA SER A 41 9.72 -4.57 9.59
C SER A 41 8.86 -4.48 10.87
N ILE A 42 8.21 -3.34 11.12
CA ILE A 42 7.28 -3.21 12.25
C ILE A 42 6.07 -4.12 11.98
N GLY A 43 5.68 -4.90 12.99
CA GLY A 43 4.52 -5.80 12.91
C GLY A 43 4.78 -7.15 12.26
N THR A 44 6.04 -7.63 12.23
CA THR A 44 6.35 -9.04 11.94
C THR A 44 5.54 -9.95 12.87
N GLY A 45 4.68 -10.81 12.29
CA GLY A 45 3.75 -11.67 13.03
C GLY A 45 2.30 -11.16 13.10
N MET A 46 2.04 -9.92 12.69
CA MET A 46 0.70 -9.33 12.55
C MET A 46 0.39 -8.97 11.09
N THR A 47 0.95 -9.74 10.15
CA THR A 47 0.91 -9.47 8.71
C THR A 47 -0.53 -9.38 8.18
N TRP A 48 -1.42 -10.19 8.73
CA TRP A 48 -2.85 -10.17 8.45
C TRP A 48 -3.51 -8.81 8.76
N VAL A 49 -3.03 -8.08 9.77
CA VAL A 49 -3.55 -6.74 10.11
C VAL A 49 -3.30 -5.78 8.96
N PHE A 50 -2.10 -5.80 8.37
CA PHE A 50 -1.79 -4.94 7.23
C PHE A 50 -2.63 -5.28 6.00
N SER A 51 -2.92 -6.55 5.78
CA SER A 51 -3.82 -7.00 4.72
C SER A 51 -5.25 -6.47 4.94
N LEU A 52 -5.76 -6.50 6.18
CA LEU A 52 -7.07 -5.92 6.51
C LEU A 52 -7.10 -4.40 6.34
N ILE A 53 -6.06 -3.69 6.75
CA ILE A 53 -5.94 -2.24 6.54
C ILE A 53 -6.00 -1.92 5.05
N MET A 54 -5.27 -2.67 4.21
CA MET A 54 -5.30 -2.48 2.76
C MET A 54 -6.69 -2.72 2.18
N VAL A 55 -7.38 -3.79 2.59
CA VAL A 55 -8.77 -4.05 2.18
C VAL A 55 -9.69 -2.90 2.58
N GLY A 56 -9.55 -2.40 3.81
CA GLY A 56 -10.32 -1.24 4.30
C GLY A 56 -10.06 0.03 3.48
N VAL A 57 -8.79 0.34 3.20
CA VAL A 57 -8.39 1.50 2.37
C VAL A 57 -8.92 1.37 0.94
N ILE A 58 -8.74 0.21 0.31
CA ILE A 58 -9.25 -0.09 -1.04
C ILE A 58 -10.78 0.09 -1.05
N GLY A 59 -11.48 -0.54 -0.10
CA GLY A 59 -12.94 -0.45 0.03
C GLY A 59 -13.42 0.99 0.23
N TYR A 60 -12.76 1.75 1.10
CA TYR A 60 -13.08 3.16 1.35
C TYR A 60 -12.88 4.04 0.11
N ILE A 61 -11.77 3.85 -0.62
CA ILE A 61 -11.51 4.59 -1.85
C ILE A 61 -12.54 4.24 -2.92
N LEU A 62 -12.83 2.96 -3.13
CA LEU A 62 -13.85 2.52 -4.09
C LEU A 62 -15.24 3.04 -3.72
N TRP A 63 -15.59 3.06 -2.44
CA TRP A 63 -16.84 3.64 -1.95
C TRP A 63 -16.92 5.16 -2.16
N THR A 64 -15.78 5.86 -2.04
CA THR A 64 -15.71 7.30 -2.24
C THR A 64 -15.59 7.69 -3.72
N ALA A 65 -15.10 6.77 -4.57
CA ALA A 65 -14.80 7.05 -5.98
C ALA A 65 -15.96 7.69 -6.77
N PRO A 66 -17.24 7.29 -6.61
CA PRO A 66 -18.36 7.93 -7.31
C PRO A 66 -18.56 9.41 -6.96
N ARG A 67 -18.01 9.88 -5.82
CA ARG A 67 -18.08 11.28 -5.37
C ARG A 67 -16.91 12.13 -5.90
N LEU A 68 -15.91 11.51 -6.54
CA LEU A 68 -14.75 12.21 -7.06
C LEU A 68 -15.12 13.01 -8.31
N ARG A 69 -15.09 14.33 -8.18
CA ARG A 69 -15.20 15.25 -9.33
C ARG A 69 -13.95 16.11 -9.51
N SER A 70 -13.10 16.20 -8.50
CA SER A 70 -11.78 16.80 -8.62
C SER A 70 -10.78 15.84 -9.27
N VAL A 71 -10.18 16.25 -10.39
CA VAL A 71 -9.09 15.51 -11.06
C VAL A 71 -7.92 15.30 -10.10
N GLY A 72 -7.58 16.31 -9.29
CA GLY A 72 -6.49 16.20 -8.33
C GLY A 72 -6.73 15.09 -7.31
N TRP A 73 -7.93 15.05 -6.72
CA TRP A 73 -8.29 13.99 -5.78
C TRP A 73 -8.42 12.63 -6.46
N ALA A 74 -8.91 12.58 -7.70
CA ALA A 74 -8.95 11.35 -8.48
C ALA A 74 -7.55 10.77 -8.72
N VAL A 75 -6.57 11.61 -9.05
CA VAL A 75 -5.17 11.19 -9.20
C VAL A 75 -4.59 10.75 -7.85
N ALA A 76 -4.79 11.53 -6.78
CA ALA A 76 -4.28 11.22 -5.46
C ALA A 76 -4.80 9.86 -4.94
N LEU A 77 -6.12 9.67 -4.97
CA LEU A 77 -6.75 8.42 -4.52
C LEU A 77 -6.47 7.27 -5.49
N GLY A 78 -6.36 7.52 -6.80
CA GLY A 78 -5.97 6.53 -7.78
C GLY A 78 -4.55 5.99 -7.55
N LEU A 79 -3.59 6.87 -7.21
CA LEU A 79 -2.23 6.48 -6.84
C LEU A 79 -2.24 5.61 -5.58
N ILE A 80 -2.90 6.05 -4.51
CA ILE A 80 -3.02 5.30 -3.24
C ILE A 80 -3.69 3.94 -3.49
N LEU A 81 -4.82 3.92 -4.21
CA LEU A 81 -5.54 2.69 -4.55
C LEU A 81 -4.64 1.72 -5.31
N SER A 82 -3.92 2.22 -6.32
CA SER A 82 -3.07 1.38 -7.16
C SER A 82 -1.87 0.80 -6.40
N GLY A 83 -1.31 1.53 -5.43
CA GLY A 83 -0.25 1.04 -4.57
C GLY A 83 -0.75 0.07 -3.49
N ALA A 84 -1.86 0.41 -2.83
CA ALA A 84 -2.50 -0.48 -1.86
C ALA A 84 -2.92 -1.81 -2.49
N ALA A 85 -3.52 -1.77 -3.68
CA ALA A 85 -3.88 -2.97 -4.43
C ALA A 85 -2.65 -3.77 -4.87
N GLY A 86 -1.58 -3.13 -5.35
CA GLY A 86 -0.35 -3.82 -5.74
C GLY A 86 0.31 -4.59 -4.59
N ASN A 87 0.43 -3.95 -3.42
CA ASN A 87 0.99 -4.61 -2.23
C ASN A 87 0.04 -5.67 -1.65
N PHE A 88 -1.28 -5.48 -1.75
CA PHE A 88 -2.24 -6.51 -1.34
C PHE A 88 -2.16 -7.75 -2.24
N ILE A 89 -2.04 -7.56 -3.56
CA ILE A 89 -1.87 -8.66 -4.52
C ILE A 89 -0.62 -9.47 -4.19
N ASP A 90 0.50 -8.83 -3.89
CA ASP A 90 1.70 -9.56 -3.46
C ASP A 90 1.43 -10.42 -2.23
N ARG A 91 0.75 -9.91 -1.21
CA ARG A 91 0.47 -10.70 0.00
C ARG A 91 -0.40 -11.92 -0.27
N VAL A 92 -1.38 -11.79 -1.16
CA VAL A 92 -2.28 -12.90 -1.49
C VAL A 92 -1.60 -13.93 -2.39
N TRP A 93 -0.80 -13.51 -3.37
CA TRP A 93 -0.18 -14.39 -4.36
C TRP A 93 1.26 -14.81 -4.06
N ARG A 94 1.92 -14.17 -3.08
CA ARG A 94 3.29 -14.49 -2.63
C ARG A 94 3.27 -14.88 -1.16
N PRO A 95 2.73 -16.08 -0.83
CA PRO A 95 2.65 -16.56 0.54
C PRO A 95 4.04 -16.73 1.16
N ALA A 96 4.10 -16.59 2.50
CA ALA A 96 5.34 -16.73 3.28
C ALA A 96 5.95 -18.14 3.19
N THR A 97 5.13 -19.14 2.85
CA THR A 97 5.55 -20.49 2.50
C THR A 97 5.23 -20.73 1.04
N ARG A 98 6.19 -21.24 0.25
CA ARG A 98 5.99 -21.62 -1.17
C ARG A 98 4.91 -22.70 -1.36
N GLU A 99 4.50 -23.36 -0.28
CA GLU A 99 3.44 -24.35 -0.26
C GLU A 99 2.24 -23.77 0.51
N ILE A 100 1.16 -23.44 -0.21
CA ILE A 100 -0.19 -23.48 0.36
C ILE A 100 -0.72 -24.86 -0.03
N PRO A 101 -0.85 -25.81 0.90
CA PRO A 101 -1.48 -27.09 0.61
C PRO A 101 -2.85 -26.86 -0.03
N SER A 102 -3.14 -27.51 -1.15
CA SER A 102 -4.48 -27.52 -1.77
C SER A 102 -5.58 -27.92 -0.77
N ALA A 103 -5.17 -28.64 0.28
CA ALA A 103 -5.96 -28.99 1.46
C ALA A 103 -6.36 -27.81 2.37
N LEU A 104 -6.00 -26.55 2.10
CA LEU A 104 -6.42 -25.37 2.89
C LEU A 104 -7.49 -24.50 2.21
N VAL A 105 -7.72 -24.68 0.90
CA VAL A 105 -8.63 -23.84 0.11
C VAL A 105 -9.84 -24.63 -0.43
N GLY A 106 -9.91 -25.94 -0.17
CA GLY A 106 -11.03 -26.80 -0.58
C GLY A 106 -12.20 -26.85 0.41
N PRO A 107 -13.38 -27.35 -0.02
CA PRO A 107 -14.50 -27.63 0.89
C PRO A 107 -14.12 -28.62 2.00
N ASP A 108 -13.19 -29.53 1.73
CA ASP A 108 -12.73 -30.59 2.67
C ASP A 108 -11.55 -30.16 3.57
N ALA A 109 -11.14 -28.89 3.49
CA ALA A 109 -10.03 -28.39 4.29
C ALA A 109 -10.36 -28.40 5.80
N PRO A 110 -9.42 -28.79 6.67
CA PRO A 110 -9.66 -28.77 8.12
C PRO A 110 -9.84 -27.34 8.64
N GLY A 111 -10.63 -27.18 9.71
CA GLY A 111 -10.87 -25.90 10.37
C GLY A 111 -11.90 -24.99 9.70
N THR A 112 -12.24 -23.89 10.38
CA THR A 112 -13.20 -22.88 9.92
C THR A 112 -12.62 -21.98 8.83
N TRP A 113 -13.47 -21.28 8.09
CA TRP A 113 -13.04 -20.29 7.08
C TRP A 113 -12.18 -19.18 7.70
N ALA A 114 -12.41 -18.83 8.96
CA ALA A 114 -11.64 -17.83 9.68
C ALA A 114 -10.23 -18.34 9.98
N GLU A 115 -10.09 -19.58 10.45
CA GLU A 115 -8.77 -20.19 10.72
C GLU A 115 -7.92 -20.24 9.44
N ARG A 116 -8.52 -20.59 8.30
CA ARG A 116 -7.83 -20.63 7.00
C ARG A 116 -7.35 -19.26 6.50
N LEU A 117 -8.01 -18.17 6.89
CA LEU A 117 -7.61 -16.81 6.52
C LEU A 117 -6.56 -16.22 7.46
N PHE A 118 -6.64 -16.55 8.75
CA PHE A 118 -5.88 -15.87 9.81
C PHE A 118 -4.78 -16.73 10.46
N GLN A 119 -4.66 -18.02 10.16
CA GLN A 119 -3.56 -18.86 10.66
C GLN A 119 -2.56 -19.19 9.54
N PRO A 120 -1.24 -19.11 9.80
CA PRO A 120 -0.25 -19.57 8.82
C PRO A 120 -0.31 -21.10 8.59
N PRO A 121 -0.15 -21.58 7.33
CA PRO A 121 0.01 -20.80 6.10
C PRO A 121 -1.34 -20.28 5.58
N SER A 122 -1.44 -18.97 5.31
CA SER A 122 -2.65 -18.35 4.78
C SER A 122 -2.37 -17.17 3.83
N PRO A 123 -3.31 -16.84 2.92
CA PRO A 123 -3.15 -15.74 1.96
C PRO A 123 -3.01 -14.35 2.60
N LEU A 124 -3.46 -14.15 3.84
CA LEU A 124 -3.30 -12.86 4.53
C LEU A 124 -1.91 -12.69 5.16
N HIS A 125 -1.10 -13.75 5.18
CA HIS A 125 0.23 -13.79 5.78
C HIS A 125 1.38 -13.75 4.78
N GLY A 126 1.12 -13.50 3.49
CA GLY A 126 2.19 -13.31 2.51
C GLY A 126 2.99 -12.03 2.73
N HIS A 127 3.93 -11.79 1.82
CA HIS A 127 4.88 -10.70 1.90
C HIS A 127 4.78 -9.78 0.68
N VAL A 128 5.31 -8.58 0.81
CA VAL A 128 5.49 -7.63 -0.28
C VAL A 128 6.91 -7.74 -0.83
N VAL A 129 7.08 -7.64 -2.15
CA VAL A 129 8.41 -7.62 -2.78
C VAL A 129 8.94 -6.19 -2.81
N ASP A 130 9.96 -5.92 -2.00
CA ASP A 130 10.66 -4.65 -1.93
C ASP A 130 12.04 -4.79 -2.57
N TRP A 131 12.47 -3.75 -3.30
CA TRP A 131 13.72 -3.86 -4.05
C TRP A 131 14.55 -2.59 -4.21
N ILE A 132 14.03 -1.44 -3.79
CA ILE A 132 14.71 -0.14 -3.88
C ILE A 132 15.21 0.24 -2.49
N GLN A 133 16.53 0.35 -2.32
CA GLN A 133 17.14 0.76 -1.07
C GLN A 133 17.91 2.08 -1.22
N LEU A 134 17.59 3.04 -0.36
CA LEU A 134 18.33 4.30 -0.18
C LEU A 134 19.10 4.26 1.15
N PRO A 135 20.18 5.06 1.31
CA PRO A 135 20.89 5.18 2.57
C PRO A 135 19.95 5.57 3.72
N TYR A 136 20.04 4.85 4.84
CA TYR A 136 19.28 5.11 6.06
C TYR A 136 17.74 5.04 5.92
N TRP A 137 17.24 4.51 4.79
CA TRP A 137 15.83 4.37 4.51
C TRP A 137 15.44 2.88 4.38
N PRO A 138 14.22 2.48 4.78
CA PRO A 138 13.72 1.15 4.50
C PRO A 138 13.77 0.80 3.01
N VAL A 139 13.87 -0.49 2.69
CA VAL A 139 13.67 -0.94 1.31
C VAL A 139 12.19 -0.78 0.97
N PHE A 140 11.89 -0.31 -0.24
CA PHE A 140 10.54 -0.05 -0.71
C PHE A 140 10.39 -0.42 -2.19
N ASN A 141 9.18 -0.21 -2.73
CA ASN A 141 8.87 -0.48 -4.13
C ASN A 141 8.08 0.67 -4.80
N ILE A 142 7.61 0.42 -6.03
CA ILE A 142 6.86 1.40 -6.81
C ILE A 142 5.45 1.62 -6.25
N ALA A 143 4.79 0.60 -5.71
CA ALA A 143 3.52 0.74 -5.00
C ALA A 143 3.64 1.65 -3.76
N ASP A 144 4.70 1.53 -2.95
CA ASP A 144 4.93 2.42 -1.81
C ASP A 144 5.15 3.87 -2.26
N SER A 145 5.93 4.05 -3.32
CA SER A 145 6.15 5.36 -3.94
C SER A 145 4.84 5.98 -4.41
N ALA A 146 3.94 5.18 -5.01
CA ALA A 146 2.61 5.65 -5.42
C ALA A 146 1.74 6.05 -4.22
N ILE A 147 1.74 5.27 -3.13
CA ILE A 147 1.02 5.63 -1.90
C ILE A 147 1.54 6.96 -1.34
N VAL A 148 2.86 7.12 -1.22
CA VAL A 148 3.47 8.35 -0.70
C VAL A 148 3.15 9.55 -1.59
N CYS A 149 3.34 9.44 -2.90
CA CYS A 149 3.03 10.53 -3.84
C CYS A 149 1.54 10.91 -3.82
N GLY A 150 0.64 9.92 -3.77
CA GLY A 150 -0.79 10.16 -3.65
C GLY A 150 -1.17 10.83 -2.33
N GLY A 151 -0.57 10.40 -1.22
CA GLY A 151 -0.75 11.02 0.10
C GLY A 151 -0.26 12.48 0.13
N VAL A 152 0.93 12.75 -0.39
CA VAL A 152 1.48 14.11 -0.51
C VAL A 152 0.55 14.98 -1.36
N LEU A 153 0.07 14.49 -2.50
CA LEU A 153 -0.87 15.23 -3.35
C LEU A 153 -2.19 15.51 -2.62
N ALA A 154 -2.77 14.52 -1.93
CA ALA A 154 -3.99 14.69 -1.15
C ALA A 154 -3.83 15.78 -0.07
N VAL A 155 -2.70 15.75 0.65
CA VAL A 155 -2.36 16.76 1.66
C VAL A 155 -2.24 18.16 1.03
N LEU A 156 -1.56 18.29 -0.11
CA LEU A 156 -1.43 19.56 -0.82
C LEU A 156 -2.80 20.08 -1.31
N LEU A 157 -3.68 19.21 -1.80
CA LEU A 157 -5.03 19.60 -2.23
C LEU A 157 -5.88 20.07 -1.06
N ALA A 158 -5.81 19.37 0.07
CA ALA A 158 -6.48 19.76 1.31
C ALA A 158 -5.98 21.13 1.81
N PHE A 159 -4.65 21.35 1.84
CA PHE A 159 -4.09 22.66 2.21
C PHE A 159 -4.52 23.79 1.27
N ARG A 160 -4.74 23.49 -0.02
CA ARG A 160 -5.25 24.45 -1.01
C ARG A 160 -6.78 24.62 -0.96
N GLY A 161 -7.46 24.00 0.01
CA GLY A 161 -8.91 24.07 0.18
C GLY A 161 -9.68 23.45 -0.98
N VAL A 162 -9.08 22.50 -1.72
CA VAL A 162 -9.73 21.80 -2.82
C VAL A 162 -10.47 20.61 -2.24
N ASN A 163 -11.79 20.58 -2.41
CA ASN A 163 -12.63 19.48 -1.98
C ASN A 163 -12.63 18.32 -2.99
N ILE A 164 -13.08 17.17 -2.52
CA ILE A 164 -13.14 15.92 -3.31
C ILE A 164 -14.09 16.03 -4.53
N ASP A 165 -15.09 16.89 -4.40
CA ASP A 165 -16.08 17.23 -5.43
C ASP A 165 -15.59 18.34 -6.40
N GLY A 166 -14.36 18.84 -6.23
CA GLY A 166 -13.79 19.89 -7.08
C GLY A 166 -14.12 21.30 -6.67
N THR A 167 -14.99 21.50 -5.66
CA THR A 167 -15.22 22.83 -5.09
C THR A 167 -13.98 23.34 -4.35
N ARG A 168 -13.87 24.66 -4.21
CA ARG A 168 -12.80 25.29 -3.43
C ARG A 168 -13.43 26.07 -2.29
N GLU A 169 -12.94 25.89 -1.08
CA GLU A 169 -13.33 26.76 0.03
C GLU A 169 -12.92 28.20 -0.27
N THR A 170 -13.89 29.12 -0.20
CA THR A 170 -13.58 30.54 -0.33
C THR A 170 -13.05 31.10 0.99
N LYS A 171 -12.36 32.24 0.93
CA LYS A 171 -11.87 32.93 2.14
C LYS A 171 -13.02 33.31 3.09
N ALA A 172 -14.24 33.51 2.56
CA ALA A 172 -15.43 33.79 3.35
C ALA A 172 -15.90 32.56 4.17
N ASP A 173 -16.01 31.38 3.54
CA ASP A 173 -16.37 30.12 4.23
C ASP A 173 -15.43 29.79 5.39
N ARG A 174 -14.13 30.06 5.19
CA ARG A 174 -13.10 29.79 6.20
C ARG A 174 -13.25 30.70 7.42
N THR A 175 -13.57 31.98 7.23
CA THR A 175 -13.80 32.92 8.33
C THR A 175 -15.04 32.52 9.13
N GLU A 176 -16.13 32.16 8.46
CA GLU A 176 -17.38 31.76 9.14
C GLU A 176 -17.22 30.47 9.96
N ASN A 177 -16.50 29.46 9.44
CA ASN A 177 -16.21 28.23 10.21
C ASN A 177 -15.30 28.48 11.41
N THR A 178 -14.35 29.41 11.31
CA THR A 178 -13.44 29.76 12.42
C THR A 178 -14.20 30.49 13.53
N GLU A 179 -15.12 31.39 13.18
CA GLU A 179 -15.97 32.10 14.15
C GLU A 179 -16.97 31.17 14.84
N ARG A 180 -17.54 30.20 14.12
CA ARG A 180 -18.45 29.19 14.73
C ARG A 180 -17.72 28.17 15.60
N GLY A 181 -16.49 27.78 15.24
CA GLY A 181 -15.70 26.77 15.98
C GLY A 181 -15.00 27.30 17.24
N GLY A 182 -14.73 28.61 17.32
CA GLY A 182 -14.08 29.25 18.47
C GLY A 182 -15.03 29.74 19.57
N GLY A 183 -16.34 29.56 19.40
CA GLY A 183 -17.37 30.02 20.34
C GLY A 183 -17.94 28.95 21.28
N ALA A 184 -17.36 27.74 21.32
CA ALA A 184 -17.81 26.62 22.14
C ALA A 184 -16.87 26.36 23.32
#